data_AF-A0A1V3XTB2-F1
#
_entry.id   AF-A0A1V3XTB2-F1
#
_cell.length_a   1.000
_cell.length_b   1.000
_cell.length_c   1.000
_cell.angle_alpha   90.00
_cell.angle_beta   90.00
_cell.angle_gamma   90.00
#
_symmetry.space_group_name_H-M   'P 1'
#
loop_
_entity.id
_entity.type
_entity.pdbx_description
1 polymer ?
#
loop_
_entity_poly.entity_id
_entity_poly.type
_entity_poly.pdbx_seq_one_letter_code
_entity_poly.pdbx_strand_id
1 'polypeptide(L)' 'MEVCDVSSLGAVRTFAADLRTRVPRLDVLIHNAGLLPATRDETDDGHEITLATHVLGRFC' A
#
# COMPACT_ATOMS: atom_id res chain seq x y z
N MET A 1 -4.27 16.28 -2.73
CA MET A 1 -4.65 14.97 -2.17
C MET A 1 -3.74 13.95 -2.82
N GLU A 2 -2.93 13.24 -2.04
CA GLU A 2 -2.07 12.17 -2.56
C GLU A 2 -2.87 10.86 -2.55
N VAL A 3 -2.75 10.07 -3.61
CA VAL A 3 -3.48 8.80 -3.78
C VAL A 3 -2.46 7.68 -3.88
N CYS A 4 -2.59 6.68 -3.02
CA CYS A 4 -1.77 5.49 -3.03
C CYS A 4 -2.69 4.31 -2.70
N ASP A 5 -2.86 3.39 -3.66
CA ASP A 5 -3.52 2.12 -3.41
C ASP A 5 -2.51 1.15 -2.79
N VAL A 6 -2.68 0.86 -1.50
CA VAL A 6 -1.77 -0.02 -0.75
C VAL A 6 -1.88 -1.49 -1.14
N SER A 7 -2.90 -1.89 -1.91
CA SER A 7 -3.02 -3.24 -2.47
C SER A 7 -2.15 -3.43 -3.72
N SER A 8 -1.69 -2.34 -4.35
CA SER A 8 -0.77 -2.36 -5.49
C SER A 8 0.67 -2.10 -5.05
N LEU A 9 1.54 -3.10 -5.18
CA LEU A 9 2.94 -2.98 -4.74
C LEU A 9 3.72 -1.97 -5.59
N GLY A 10 3.35 -1.82 -6.86
CA GLY A 10 3.90 -0.80 -7.75
C GLY A 10 3.55 0.63 -7.31
N ALA A 11 2.30 0.84 -6.89
CA ALA A 11 1.83 2.13 -6.40
C ALA A 11 2.57 2.53 -5.10
N VAL A 12 2.71 1.59 -4.15
CA VAL A 12 3.44 1.84 -2.90
C VAL A 12 4.90 2.23 -3.16
N ARG A 13 5.61 1.50 -4.03
CA ARG A 13 7.00 1.83 -4.39
C ARG A 13 7.12 3.19 -5.04
N THR A 14 6.22 3.53 -5.96
CA THR A 14 6.21 4.82 -6.65
C THR A 14 5.95 5.95 -5.67
N PHE A 15 4.97 5.79 -4.79
CA PHE A 15 4.65 6.75 -3.74
C PHE A 15 5.83 6.95 -2.77
N ALA A 16 6.46 5.87 -2.30
CA ALA A 16 7.60 5.94 -1.39
C ALA A 16 8.82 6.62 -2.04
N ALA A 17 9.07 6.36 -3.33
CA ALA A 17 10.14 7.01 -4.08
C ALA A 17 9.91 8.51 -4.19
N ASP A 18 8.70 8.94 -4.53
CA ASP A 18 8.32 10.36 -4.59
C ASP A 18 8.38 11.02 -3.21
N LEU A 19 7.80 10.37 -2.19
CA LEU A 19 7.78 10.87 -0.81
C LEU A 19 9.18 11.17 -0.29
N ARG A 20 10.17 10.31 -0.60
CA ARG A 20 11.57 10.52 -0.22
C ARG A 20 12.21 11.78 -0.82
N THR A 21 11.70 12.29 -1.94
CA THR A 21 12.20 13.52 -2.55
C THR A 21 11.65 14.79 -1.87
N ARG A 22 10.48 14.67 -1.23
CA ARG A 22 9.73 15.79 -0.64
C ARG A 22 9.79 15.84 0.88
N VAL A 23 9.96 14.68 1.51
CA VAL A 23 9.96 14.50 2.97
C VAL A 23 11.36 14.05 3.40
N PRO A 24 12.23 14.97 3.84
CA PRO A 24 13.61 14.65 4.18
C PRO A 24 13.73 13.77 5.44
N ARG A 25 12.69 13.72 6.29
CA ARG A 25 12.63 12.88 7.49
C ARG A 25 11.20 12.43 7.75
N LEU A 26 11.02 11.14 7.99
CA LEU A 26 9.75 10.52 8.39
C LEU A 26 9.88 9.99 9.82
N ASP A 27 9.15 10.58 10.76
CA ASP A 27 9.20 10.18 12.17
C ASP A 27 8.22 9.07 12.52
N VAL A 28 7.05 9.06 11.85
CA VAL A 28 5.97 8.12 12.15
C VAL A 28 5.32 7.65 10.86
N LEU A 29 5.12 6.32 10.77
CA LEU A 29 4.34 5.68 9.72
C LEU A 29 3.21 4.89 10.36
N ILE A 30 1.96 5.20 9.97
CA ILE A 30 0.77 4.52 10.47
C ILE A 30 0.19 3.65 9.36
N HIS A 31 0.32 2.34 9.50
CA HIS A 31 -0.35 1.38 8.63
C HIS A 31 -1.80 1.19 9.09
N ASN A 32 -2.68 2.08 8.65
CA ASN A 32 -4.10 2.07 9.00
C ASN A 32 -5.01 1.63 7.84
N ALA A 33 -4.52 1.65 6.60
CA ALA A 33 -5.30 1.22 5.45
C ALA A 33 -5.62 -0.28 5.56
N GLY A 34 -6.88 -0.63 5.31
CA GLY A 34 -7.38 -1.99 5.45
C GLY A 34 -8.77 -2.12 4.82
N LEU A 35 -9.12 -3.35 4.45
CA LEU A 35 -10.40 -3.72 3.85
C LEU A 35 -10.76 -5.16 4.23
N LEU A 36 -12.04 -5.47 4.35
CA LEU A 36 -12.50 -6.82 4.63
C LEU A 36 -13.68 -7.15 3.72
N PRO A 37 -13.43 -7.65 2.50
CA PRO A 37 -14.48 -7.96 1.55
C PRO A 37 -15.24 -9.23 1.97
N ALA A 38 -16.52 -9.30 1.62
CA ALA A 38 -17.36 -10.46 1.95
C ALA A 38 -17.00 -11.70 1.11
N THR A 39 -16.32 -11.49 -0.03
CA THR A 39 -15.88 -12.51 -0.96
C THR A 39 -14.39 -12.36 -1.22
N ARG A 40 -13.75 -13.46 -1.65
CA ARG A 40 -12.34 -13.44 -2.03
C ARG A 40 -12.17 -12.76 -3.38
N ASP A 41 -11.39 -11.69 -3.40
CA ASP A 41 -10.97 -10.98 -4.61
C ASP A 41 -9.44 -10.95 -4.71
N GLU A 42 -8.93 -10.65 -5.90
CA GLU A 42 -7.50 -10.57 -6.20
C GLU A 42 -7.12 -9.20 -6.76
N THR A 43 -5.91 -8.75 -6.47
CA THR A 43 -5.31 -7.55 -7.07
C THR A 43 -4.83 -7.85 -8.49
N ASP A 44 -4.51 -6.80 -9.26
CA ASP A 44 -3.91 -6.95 -10.60
C ASP A 44 -2.56 -7.71 -10.57
N ASP A 45 -1.87 -7.70 -9.41
CA ASP A 45 -0.63 -8.44 -9.17
C ASP A 45 -0.89 -9.95 -8.84
N GLY A 46 -2.15 -10.39 -8.82
CA GLY A 46 -2.55 -11.79 -8.55
C GLY A 46 -2.52 -12.19 -7.08
N HIS A 47 -2.49 -11.22 -6.16
CA HIS A 47 -2.53 -11.48 -4.72
C HIS A 47 -3.97 -11.37 -4.18
N GLU A 48 -4.33 -12.21 -3.22
CA GLU A 48 -5.60 -12.02 -2.50
C GLU A 48 -5.65 -10.63 -1.86
N ILE A 49 -6.73 -9.89 -2.06
CA ILE A 49 -6.79 -8.44 -1.81
C ILE A 49 -6.60 -8.09 -0.32
N THR A 50 -7.08 -8.93 0.60
CA THR A 50 -6.93 -8.72 2.04
C THR A 50 -5.47 -8.89 2.46
N LEU A 51 -4.79 -9.92 1.95
CA LEU A 51 -3.36 -10.17 2.13
C LEU A 51 -2.51 -9.04 1.52
N ALA A 52 -2.85 -8.63 0.29
CA ALA A 52 -2.15 -7.55 -0.40
C ALA A 52 -2.20 -6.23 0.39
N THR A 53 -3.40 -5.86 0.85
CA THR A 53 -3.65 -4.60 1.57
C THR A 53 -3.01 -4.57 2.96
N HIS A 54 -3.21 -5.63 3.77
CA HIS A 54 -2.80 -5.61 5.17
C HIS A 54 -1.36 -6.05 5.42
N VAL A 55 -0.80 -6.87 4.54
CA VAL A 55 0.52 -7.48 4.73
C VAL A 55 1.48 -7.03 3.65
N LEU A 56 1.23 -7.35 2.38
CA LEU A 56 2.24 -7.19 1.33
C LEU A 56 2.60 -5.71 1.10
N GLY A 57 1.61 -4.82 1.03
CA GLY A 57 1.83 -3.38 0.87
C GLY A 57 2.64 -2.73 1.99
N ARG A 58 2.76 -3.39 3.15
CA ARG A 58 3.59 -2.92 4.27
C ARG A 58 5.08 -3.28 4.13
N PHE A 59 5.40 -4.33 3.38
CA PHE A 59 6.77 -4.88 3.28
C PHE A 59 7.49 -4.52 1.97
N CYS A 60 6.81 -3.88 1.01
CA CYS A 60 7.34 -3.62 -0.32
C CYS A 60 8.04 -2.28 -0.51
#